data_AF-A0A060CHG5-F1
#
_entry.id   AF-A0A060CHG5-F1
#
_cell.length_a   1.000
_cell.length_b   1.000
_cell.length_c   1.000
_cell.angle_alpha   90.00
_cell.angle_beta   90.00
_cell.angle_gamma   90.00
#
_symmetry.space_group_name_H-M   'P 1'
#
loop_
_entity.id
_entity.type
_entity.pdbx_description
1 polymer ?
#
loop_
_entity_poly.entity_id
_entity_poly.type
_entity_poly.pdbx_seq_one_letter_code
_entity_poly.pdbx_strand_id
1 'polypeptide(L)' 'MIVDVVFNHSGEGDGAGPTISMRGIDNACYYRLAEGGRSYVNDTGTGNTLNTAHPYVLRMVTDCLRHWVEELGVDGFR' A
#
# COMPACT_ATOMS: atom_id res chain seq x y z
N MET A 1 -6.89 -18.07 13.44
CA MET A 1 -7.59 -16.98 12.76
C MET A 1 -6.81 -16.58 11.51
N ILE A 2 -7.49 -16.52 10.36
CA ILE A 2 -6.94 -15.97 9.12
C ILE A 2 -7.51 -14.57 8.91
N VAL A 3 -6.68 -13.64 8.47
CA VAL A 3 -7.07 -12.24 8.19
C VAL A 3 -7.00 -11.97 6.69
N ASP A 4 -8.07 -11.39 6.14
CA ASP A 4 -8.09 -10.88 4.78
C ASP A 4 -7.37 -9.51 4.74
N VAL A 5 -6.30 -9.40 3.94
CA VAL A 5 -5.42 -8.24 3.95
C VAL A 5 -5.35 -7.54 2.60
N VAL A 6 -5.32 -6.21 2.64
CA VAL A 6 -5.26 -5.38 1.44
C VAL A 6 -3.96 -4.59 1.43
N PHE A 7 -2.97 -5.08 0.68
CA PHE A 7 -1.70 -4.40 0.41
C PHE A 7 -1.54 -3.95 -1.05
N ASN A 8 -2.62 -4.01 -1.83
CA ASN A 8 -2.60 -3.60 -3.23
C ASN A 8 -2.96 -2.11 -3.42
N HIS A 9 -3.71 -1.49 -2.50
CA HIS A 9 -4.11 -0.07 -2.55
C HIS A 9 -4.27 0.54 -1.15
N SER A 10 -4.48 1.85 -1.09
CA SER A 10 -4.85 2.59 0.12
C SER A 10 -6.16 3.37 -0.04
N GLY A 11 -6.70 3.84 1.09
CA GLY A 11 -7.86 4.75 1.09
C GLY A 11 -7.58 6.17 0.58
N GLU A 12 -6.36 6.49 0.15
CA GLU A 12 -6.03 7.82 -0.41
C GLU A 12 -6.52 8.02 -1.84
N GLY A 13 -6.97 6.97 -2.53
CA GLY A 13 -7.50 7.04 -3.90
C GLY A 13 -6.51 7.60 -4.91
N ASP A 14 -7.01 8.22 -5.98
CA ASP A 14 -6.22 8.87 -7.02
C ASP A 14 -5.85 10.32 -6.66
N GLY A 15 -5.50 11.14 -7.67
CA GLY A 15 -5.13 12.56 -7.47
C GLY A 15 -6.25 13.46 -6.96
N ALA A 16 -7.52 13.04 -7.03
CA ALA A 16 -8.65 13.74 -6.43
C ALA A 16 -8.97 13.26 -5.00
N GLY A 17 -8.32 12.18 -4.56
CA GLY A 17 -8.50 11.63 -3.21
C GLY A 17 -7.79 12.43 -2.12
N PRO A 18 -8.08 12.12 -0.84
CA PRO A 18 -7.54 12.86 0.29
C PRO A 18 -6.07 12.51 0.55
N THR A 19 -5.29 13.47 1.07
CA THR A 19 -3.94 13.21 1.60
C THR A 19 -4.04 12.99 3.10
N ILE A 20 -3.82 11.76 3.57
CA ILE A 20 -3.97 11.36 4.98
C ILE A 20 -2.71 10.68 5.54
N SER A 21 -1.84 10.12 4.70
CA SER A 21 -0.65 9.38 5.12
C SER A 21 0.40 9.31 4.00
N MET A 22 0.46 8.20 3.26
CA MET A 22 1.54 7.81 2.36
C MET A 22 1.84 8.86 1.29
N ARG A 23 0.80 9.45 0.68
CA ARG A 23 0.92 10.51 -0.33
C ARG A 23 1.66 11.73 0.21
N GLY A 24 1.35 12.12 1.45
CA GLY A 24 1.95 13.27 2.11
C GLY A 24 3.38 13.02 2.61
N ILE A 25 3.73 11.75 2.85
CA ILE A 25 5.07 11.35 3.30
C ILE A 25 6.01 11.23 2.10
N ASP A 26 5.68 10.37 1.14
CA ASP A 26 6.46 10.18 -0.08
C ASP A 26 5.63 9.49 -1.18
N ASN A 27 4.89 10.30 -1.93
CA ASN A 27 3.99 9.82 -2.98
C ASN A 27 4.67 8.91 -4.02
N ALA A 28 5.90 9.25 -4.44
CA ALA A 28 6.61 8.54 -5.50
C ALA A 28 7.16 7.20 -5.02
N CYS A 29 7.52 7.09 -3.74
CA CYS A 29 7.91 5.82 -3.16
C CYS A 29 6.71 4.89 -2.93
N TYR A 30 5.61 5.39 -2.36
CA TYR A 30 4.48 4.56 -1.94
C TYR A 30 3.57 4.10 -3.08
N TYR A 31 3.38 4.90 -4.12
CA TYR A 31 2.43 4.59 -5.20
C TYR A 31 3.10 4.38 -6.54
N ARG A 32 2.54 3.47 -7.34
CA ARG A 32 2.91 3.35 -8.75
C ARG A 32 2.32 4.53 -9.51
N LEU A 33 3.20 5.38 -10.02
CA LEU A 33 2.83 6.51 -10.85
C LEU A 33 3.02 6.16 -12.33
N ALA A 34 2.12 6.68 -13.18
CA ALA A 34 2.29 6.59 -14.62
C ALA A 34 3.50 7.43 -15.07
N GLU A 35 3.89 7.26 -16.33
CA GLU A 35 4.97 8.02 -16.93
C GLU A 35 4.74 9.54 -16.75
N GLY A 36 5.77 10.26 -16.30
CA GLY A 36 5.69 11.68 -15.98
C GLY A 36 5.10 12.00 -14.60
N GLY A 37 4.69 11.01 -13.80
CA GLY A 37 4.38 11.17 -12.37
C GLY A 37 3.09 11.92 -12.03
N ARG A 38 2.27 12.25 -13.03
CA ARG A 38 1.07 13.10 -12.85
C ARG A 38 -0.20 12.31 -12.50
N SER A 39 -0.22 11.02 -12.78
CA SER A 39 -1.36 10.14 -12.52
C SER A 39 -0.92 8.83 -11.87
N TYR A 40 -1.86 8.15 -11.23
CA TYR A 40 -1.64 6.89 -10.55
C TYR A 40 -1.95 5.73 -11.50
N VAL A 41 -1.14 4.67 -11.42
CA VAL A 41 -1.51 3.37 -11.98
C VAL A 41 -2.65 2.80 -11.13
N ASN A 42 -3.68 2.27 -11.78
CA ASN A 42 -4.89 1.78 -11.13
C ASN A 42 -5.21 0.33 -11.53
N ASP A 43 -4.25 -0.57 -11.32
CA ASP A 43 -4.42 -2.00 -11.63
C ASP A 43 -5.44 -2.67 -10.67
N THR A 44 -5.75 -2.02 -9.56
CA THR A 44 -6.67 -2.48 -8.51
C THR A 44 -8.12 -2.05 -8.71
N GLY A 45 -8.37 -1.03 -9.55
CA GLY A 45 -9.69 -0.41 -9.70
C GLY A 45 -10.10 0.53 -8.55
N THR A 46 -9.19 0.89 -7.65
CA THR A 46 -9.47 1.71 -6.43
C THR A 46 -8.81 3.09 -6.43
N GLY A 47 -8.24 3.50 -7.57
CA GLY A 47 -7.65 4.82 -7.79
C GLY A 47 -6.13 4.87 -7.60
N ASN A 48 -5.55 3.93 -6.86
CA ASN A 48 -4.09 3.80 -6.73
C ASN A 48 -3.65 2.34 -6.62
N THR A 49 -2.36 2.11 -6.85
CA THR A 49 -1.69 0.83 -6.61
C THR A 49 -0.43 1.07 -5.78
N LEU A 50 -0.28 0.35 -4.66
CA LEU A 50 0.92 0.42 -3.84
C LEU A 50 2.13 -0.14 -4.60
N ASN A 51 3.28 0.52 -4.45
CA ASN A 51 4.51 0.18 -5.16
C ASN A 51 5.35 -0.85 -4.38
N THR A 52 4.91 -2.09 -4.34
CA THR A 52 5.64 -3.18 -3.66
C THR A 52 6.95 -3.57 -4.34
N ALA A 53 7.26 -3.02 -5.52
CA ALA A 53 8.59 -3.12 -6.12
C ALA A 53 9.62 -2.19 -5.44
N HIS A 54 9.16 -1.17 -4.71
CA HIS A 54 10.04 -0.30 -3.95
C HIS A 54 10.44 -0.98 -2.62
N PRO A 55 11.74 -1.08 -2.29
CA PRO A 55 12.22 -1.90 -1.18
C PRO A 55 11.66 -1.46 0.18
N TYR A 56 11.43 -0.16 0.39
CA TYR A 56 10.88 0.34 1.64
C TYR A 56 9.37 0.07 1.78
N VAL A 57 8.62 -0.01 0.67
CA VAL A 57 7.20 -0.39 0.70
C VAL A 57 7.07 -1.89 0.90
N LEU A 58 7.90 -2.69 0.23
CA LEU A 58 7.97 -4.14 0.48
C LEU A 58 8.28 -4.42 1.95
N ARG A 59 9.28 -3.73 2.51
CA ARG A 59 9.63 -3.84 3.92
C ARG A 59 8.44 -3.50 4.83
N MET A 60 7.76 -2.38 4.57
CA MET A 60 6.56 -1.99 5.32
C MET A 60 5.50 -3.11 5.32
N VAL A 61 5.21 -3.71 4.16
CA VAL A 61 4.26 -4.83 4.07
C VAL A 61 4.74 -6.02 4.91
N THR A 62 6.00 -6.43 4.76
CA THR A 62 6.53 -7.59 5.51
C THR A 62 6.63 -7.34 7.02
N ASP A 63 6.94 -6.11 7.43
CA ASP A 63 7.00 -5.73 8.85
C ASP A 63 5.60 -5.69 9.46
N CYS A 64 4.59 -5.22 8.71
CA CYS A 64 3.19 -5.31 9.13
C CYS A 64 2.72 -6.76 9.29
N LEU A 65 2.98 -7.62 8.31
CA LEU A 65 2.65 -9.06 8.39
C LEU A 65 3.31 -9.72 9.59
N ARG A 66 4.60 -9.44 9.83
CA ARG A 66 5.33 -9.97 10.99
C ARG A 66 4.71 -9.50 12.30
N HIS A 67 4.38 -8.21 12.41
CA HIS A 67 3.74 -7.65 13.60
C HIS A 67 2.42 -8.36 13.93
N TRP A 68 1.59 -8.64 12.92
CA TRP A 68 0.33 -9.37 13.13
C TRP A 68 0.53 -10.80 13.62
N VAL A 69 1.56 -11.49 13.13
CA VAL A 69 1.89 -12.84 13.61
C VAL A 69 2.48 -12.81 15.02
N GLU A 70 3.50 -11.98 15.24
CA GLU A 70 4.30 -11.98 16.47
C GLU A 70 3.57 -11.36 17.66
N GLU A 71 2.87 -10.24 17.43
CA GLU A 71 2.25 -9.46 18.52
C GLU A 71 0.76 -9.78 18.70
N LEU A 72 0.07 -10.17 17.62
CA LEU A 72 -1.39 -10.41 17.65
C LEU A 72 -1.77 -11.90 17.52
N GLY A 73 -0.80 -12.79 17.28
CA GLY A 73 -1.05 -14.23 17.20
C GLY A 73 -1.88 -14.67 16.00
N VAL A 74 -1.80 -13.95 14.87
CA VAL A 74 -2.52 -14.28 13.64
C VAL A 74 -1.89 -15.50 12.96
N ASP A 75 -2.70 -16.50 12.61
CA ASP A 75 -2.23 -17.77 12.08
C ASP A 75 -1.98 -17.76 10.57
N GLY A 76 -2.46 -16.73 9.86
CA GLY A 76 -2.27 -16.60 8.42
C GLY A 76 -3.05 -15.46 7.78
N PHE A 77 -2.80 -15.26 6.49
CA PHE A 77 -3.37 -14.18 5.70
C PHE A 77 -3.99 -14.70 4.41
N ARG A 78 -4.98 -13.97 3.90
CA ARG A 78 -5.60 -14.20 2.60
C ARG A 78 -5.59 -12.91 1.80
#